data_AF-A0A4R4UY47-F1
#
_entry.id   AF-A0A4R4UY47-F1
#
_cell.length_a   1.000
_cell.length_b   1.000
_cell.length_c   1.000
_cell.angle_alpha   90.00
_cell.angle_beta   90.00
_cell.angle_gamma   90.00
#
_symmetry.space_group_name_H-M   'P 1'
#
loop_
_entity.id
_entity.type
_entity.pdbx_description
1 polymer ?
#
loop_
_entity_poly.entity_id
_entity_poly.type
_entity_poly.pdbx_seq_one_letter_code
_entity_poly.pdbx_strand_id
1 'polypeptide(L)'
;MGRAAEMLEVTQPFLRSLEEADLITPQRSKGGHRRYSRRQLRRAARARELVDQGTPVTAACRIITLEDQLAEYTDRRSPDSRS
;
A
#
# COMPACT_ATOMS: atom_id res chain seq x y z
N MET A 1 0.28 7.19 -12.41
CA MET A 1 -0.38 5.87 -12.53
C MET A 1 0.38 4.96 -13.46
N GLY A 2 0.54 5.26 -14.76
CA GLY A 2 1.25 4.40 -15.72
C GLY A 2 2.59 3.84 -15.24
N ARG A 3 3.54 4.70 -14.83
CA ARG A 3 4.86 4.26 -14.34
C ARG A 3 4.81 3.38 -13.08
N ALA A 4 3.86 3.63 -12.17
CA ALA A 4 3.72 2.84 -10.95
C ALA A 4 3.08 1.48 -11.24
N ALA A 5 2.12 1.46 -12.16
CA ALA A 5 1.48 0.24 -12.65
C ALA A 5 2.49 -0.66 -13.34
N GLU A 6 3.30 -0.10 -14.23
CA GLU A 6 4.39 -0.80 -14.93
C GLU A 6 5.44 -1.37 -13.97
N MET A 7 5.93 -0.56 -13.04
CA MET A 7 6.95 -0.99 -12.06
C MET A 7 6.46 -2.10 -11.12
N LEU A 8 5.15 -2.16 -10.85
CA LEU A 8 4.55 -3.17 -9.99
C LEU A 8 3.91 -4.32 -10.80
N GLU A 9 4.04 -4.30 -12.12
CA GLU A 9 3.39 -5.26 -13.04
C GLU A 9 1.88 -5.42 -12.80
N VAL A 10 1.22 -4.34 -12.38
CA VAL A 10 -0.22 -4.30 -12.12
C VAL A 10 -0.95 -3.41 -13.12
N THR A 11 -2.26 -3.54 -13.17
CA THR A 11 -3.09 -2.71 -14.05
C THR A 11 -3.39 -1.35 -13.41
N GLN A 12 -3.66 -0.33 -14.23
CA GLN A 12 -4.11 0.98 -13.72
C GLN A 12 -5.47 0.91 -12.99
N PRO A 13 -6.47 0.10 -13.44
CA PRO A 13 -7.67 -0.17 -12.65
C PRO A 13 -7.37 -0.75 -11.27
N PHE A 14 -6.39 -1.66 -11.14
CA PHE A 14 -6.00 -2.20 -9.85
C PHE A 14 -5.51 -1.08 -8.91
N LEU A 15 -4.59 -0.22 -9.34
CA LEU A 15 -4.15 0.91 -8.52
C LEU A 15 -5.29 1.88 -8.16
N ARG A 16 -6.27 2.06 -9.05
CA ARG A 16 -7.47 2.85 -8.74
C ARG A 16 -8.31 2.21 -7.64
N SER A 17 -8.50 0.90 -7.68
CA SER A 17 -9.25 0.18 -6.62
C SER A 17 -8.57 0.28 -5.25
N LEU A 18 -7.24 0.37 -5.22
CA LEU A 18 -6.49 0.61 -3.97
C LEU A 18 -6.61 2.05 -3.47
N GLU A 19 -6.72 3.03 -4.39
CA GLU A 19 -7.00 4.43 -4.04
C GLU A 19 -8.42 4.60 -3.50
N GLU A 20 -9.41 3.95 -4.12
CA GLU A 20 -10.80 3.95 -3.68
C GLU A 20 -11.00 3.28 -2.31
N ALA A 21 -10.13 2.32 -1.98
CA ALA A 21 -10.10 1.66 -0.68
C ALA A 21 -9.20 2.36 0.36
N ASP A 22 -8.72 3.58 0.07
CA ASP A 22 -7.83 4.39 0.92
C ASP A 22 -6.51 3.71 1.35
N LEU A 23 -6.13 2.60 0.71
CA LEU A 23 -4.88 1.90 1.03
C LEU A 23 -3.66 2.72 0.60
N ILE A 24 -3.80 3.43 -0.52
CA ILE A 24 -2.80 4.35 -1.07
C ILE A 24 -3.44 5.68 -1.43
N THR A 25 -2.70 6.77 -1.23
CA THR A 25 -3.19 8.14 -1.47
C THR A 25 -2.10 8.91 -2.19
N PRO A 26 -2.11 8.96 -3.54
CA PRO A 26 -1.05 9.62 -4.28
C PRO A 26 -0.99 11.11 -3.96
N GLN A 27 0.23 11.62 -3.78
CA GLN A 27 0.44 13.06 -3.83
C GLN A 27 0.42 13.53 -5.29
N ARG A 28 -0.24 14.65 -5.55
CA ARG A 28 -0.20 15.29 -6.88
C ARG A 28 1.01 16.22 -6.95
N SER A 29 1.86 16.00 -7.94
CA SER A 29 2.93 16.96 -8.26
C SER A 29 2.37 18.23 -8.91
N LYS A 30 3.18 19.30 -8.96
CA LYS A 30 2.82 20.55 -9.66
C LYS A 30 2.43 20.33 -11.13
N GLY A 31 2.95 19.28 -11.78
CA GLY A 31 2.61 18.88 -13.15
C GLY A 31 1.44 17.90 -13.27
N GLY A 32 0.65 17.67 -12.22
CA GLY A 32 -0.54 16.81 -12.26
C GLY A 32 -0.27 15.30 -12.19
N HIS A 33 1.00 14.87 -12.24
CA HIS A 33 1.35 13.47 -12.08
C HIS A 33 1.19 12.99 -10.63
N ARG A 34 0.61 11.80 -10.48
CA ARG A 34 0.51 11.08 -9.21
C ARG A 34 1.88 10.54 -8.78
N ARG A 35 2.27 10.85 -7.55
CA ARG A 35 3.47 10.35 -6.89
C ARG A 35 3.06 9.48 -5.71
N TYR A 36 3.59 8.27 -5.67
CA TYR A 36 3.41 7.35 -4.56
C TYR A 36 4.68 7.34 -3.71
N SER A 37 4.52 7.31 -2.40
CA SER A 37 5.65 7.08 -1.50
C SER A 37 6.14 5.63 -1.61
N ARG A 38 7.36 5.36 -1.15
CA ARG A 38 7.88 3.98 -1.08
C ARG A 38 6.96 3.06 -0.28
N ARG A 39 6.38 3.56 0.82
CA ARG A 39 5.42 2.79 1.64
C ARG A 39 4.16 2.43 0.85
N GLN A 40 3.61 3.37 0.09
CA GLN A 40 2.43 3.12 -0.75
C GLN A 40 2.71 2.08 -1.85
N LEU A 41 3.89 2.13 -2.46
CA LEU A 41 4.29 1.14 -3.46
C LEU A 41 4.45 -0.25 -2.85
N ARG A 42 5.02 -0.37 -1.65
CA ARG A 42 5.09 -1.65 -0.92
C ARG A 42 3.70 -2.19 -0.59
N ARG A 43 2.78 -1.34 -0.13
CA ARG A 43 1.38 -1.74 0.11
C ARG A 43 0.70 -2.23 -1.15
N ALA A 44 0.91 -1.56 -2.28
CA ALA A 44 0.33 -1.98 -3.56
C ALA A 44 0.89 -3.33 -4.04
N ALA A 45 2.19 -3.58 -3.86
CA ALA A 45 2.80 -4.89 -4.14
C ALA A 45 2.21 -5.99 -3.24
N ARG A 46 2.08 -5.73 -1.92
CA ARG A 46 1.46 -6.68 -0.99
C ARG A 46 0.00 -6.96 -1.31
N ALA A 47 -0.76 -5.94 -1.71
CA ALA A 47 -2.15 -6.11 -2.14
C ALA A 47 -2.24 -7.01 -3.38
N ARG A 48 -1.28 -6.87 -4.31
CA ARG A 48 -1.20 -7.72 -5.50
C ARG A 48 -0.95 -9.18 -5.12
N GLU A 49 0.00 -9.45 -4.24
CA GLU A 49 0.27 -10.82 -3.74
C GLU A 49 -0.98 -11.48 -3.15
N LEU A 50 -1.71 -10.76 -2.28
CA LEU A 50 -2.92 -11.29 -1.64
C LEU A 50 -4.03 -11.57 -2.66
N VAL A 51 -4.18 -10.69 -3.64
CA VAL A 51 -5.19 -10.84 -4.71
C VAL A 51 -4.85 -12.00 -5.63
N ASP A 52 -3.57 -12.18 -5.96
CA ASP A 52 -3.10 -13.33 -6.74
C ASP A 52 -3.31 -14.67 -6.01
N GLN A 53 -3.37 -14.64 -4.67
CA GLN A 53 -3.76 -15.78 -3.83
C GLN A 53 -5.28 -15.98 -3.71
N GLY A 54 -6.09 -15.17 -4.39
CA GLY A 54 -7.56 -15.25 -4.38
C GLY A 54 -8.23 -14.39 -3.31
N THR A 55 -7.49 -13.53 -2.60
CA THR A 55 -8.10 -12.61 -1.63
C THR A 55 -8.80 -11.47 -2.36
N PRO A 56 -10.07 -11.15 -2.05
CA PRO A 56 -10.71 -9.96 -2.61
C PRO A 56 -9.94 -8.68 -2.27
N VAL A 57 -9.86 -7.72 -3.21
CA VAL A 57 -9.11 -6.46 -3.04
C VAL A 57 -9.50 -5.74 -1.73
N THR A 58 -10.79 -5.69 -1.41
CA THR A 58 -11.28 -5.05 -0.19
C THR A 58 -10.77 -5.73 1.08
N ALA A 59 -10.67 -7.06 1.08
CA ALA A 59 -10.10 -7.83 2.18
C ALA A 59 -8.58 -7.62 2.26
N ALA A 60 -7.88 -7.63 1.12
CA ALA A 60 -6.44 -7.35 1.05
C ALA A 60 -6.11 -5.95 1.63
N CYS A 61 -6.86 -4.91 1.27
CA CYS A 61 -6.69 -3.57 1.82
C CYS A 61 -6.86 -3.53 3.35
N ARG A 62 -7.85 -4.25 3.89
CA ARG A 62 -8.09 -4.34 5.34
C ARG A 62 -6.95 -5.06 6.06
N ILE A 63 -6.49 -6.19 5.53
CA ILE A 63 -5.35 -6.95 6.08
C ILE A 63 -4.13 -6.05 6.19
N ILE A 64 -3.75 -5.37 5.09
CA ILE A 64 -2.54 -4.53 5.06
C ILE A 64 -2.67 -3.35 6.03
N THR A 65 -3.85 -2.75 6.12
CA THR A 65 -4.09 -1.65 7.08
C THR A 65 -3.89 -2.11 8.52
N LEU A 66 -4.38 -3.31 8.86
CA LEU A 66 -4.18 -3.90 10.18
C LEU A 66 -2.72 -4.28 10.43
N GLU A 67 -2.03 -4.86 9.44
CA GLU A 67 -0.58 -5.16 9.52
C GLU A 67 0.23 -3.88 9.82
N ASP A 68 -0.10 -2.77 9.13
CA ASP A 68 0.54 -1.47 9.37
C ASP A 68 0.28 -0.93 10.78
N GLN A 69 -0.96 -1.04 11.28
CA GLN A 69 -1.31 -0.63 12.65
C GLN A 69 -0.54 -1.47 13.67
N LEU A 70 -0.51 -2.80 13.50
CA LEU A 70 0.22 -3.72 14.37
C LEU A 70 1.73 -3.42 14.39
N ALA A 71 2.32 -3.10 13.23
CA ALA A 71 3.71 -2.72 13.13
C ALA A 71 3.99 -1.42 13.93
N GLU A 72 3.11 -0.41 13.82
CA GLU A 72 3.22 0.84 14.59
C GLU A 72 3.14 0.62 16.10
N TYR A 73 2.23 -0.23 16.58
CA TYR A 73 2.11 -0.57 18.00
C TYR A 73 3.32 -1.36 18.52
N THR A 74 3.87 -2.26 17.71
CA THR A 74 5.03 -3.08 18.10
C THR A 74 6.31 -2.26 18.15
N ASP A 75 6.48 -1.32 17.21
CA ASP A 75 7.61 -0.37 17.20
C ASP A 75 7.56 0.55 18.42
N ARG A 76 6.37 1.04 18.80
CA ARG A 76 6.17 1.86 20.01
C ARG A 76 6.50 1.13 21.32
N ARG A 77 6.40 -0.20 21.36
CA ARG A 77 6.73 -1.02 22.53
C ARG A 77 8.24 -1.23 22.72
N SER A 78 9.07 -0.78 21.76
CA SER A 78 10.53 -0.87 21.83
C SER A 78 11.27 0.42 22.29
N PRO A 79 10.95 1.10 23.41
CA PRO A 79 11.89 2.03 24.04
C PRO A 79 12.79 1.38 25.11
N ASP A 80 12.61 0.11 25.49
CA ASP A 80 13.16 -0.41 26.77
C ASP A 80 13.93 -1.75 26.65
N SER A 81 14.81 -1.86 25.65
CA SER A 81 15.76 -2.98 25.53
C SER A 81 17.14 -2.53 25.06
N ARG A 82 17.67 -1.49 25.71
CA ARG A 82 19.12 -1.23 25.80
C ARG A 82 19.48 -1.02 27.26
N SER A 83 19.81 -2.13 27.94
CA SER A 83 20.73 -2.14 29.07
C SER A 83 22.11 -1.67 28.64
#